data_AF-A0A6N4Q4V6-F1
#
_entry.id   AF-A0A6N4Q4V6-F1
#
_cell.length_a   1.000
_cell.length_b   1.000
_cell.length_c   1.000
_cell.angle_alpha   90.00
_cell.angle_beta   90.00
_cell.angle_gamma   90.00
#
_symmetry.space_group_name_H-M   'P 1'
#
loop_
_entity.id
_entity.type
_entity.pdbx_description
1 polymer ?
#
loop_
_entity_poly.entity_id
_entity_poly.type
_entity_poly.pdbx_seq_one_letter_code
_entity_poly.pdbx_strand_id
1 'polypeptide(L)'
;MIWRQTQLPEEVSPTNDPNFNLVLTVGYEEKDSWNPLNGTTDKRNYQSKIKLIKNAPTGGKSIKEWDLPSWSLGDGIFYHTGSSTLFVLYGKDDEYGTLNQTLSLYPETGGAFSYPATPEKRIIFQMAPSPNGNLVALITANPTAEGEFSEFELNLIQISDKKIQSFPINFWTALPLYGIRWAEDGKKLYLRTPDRILVWAGAEIQETKSFPDCFTVSTNFGKWAYESASLGEGGNVVLGKKLPAPRQISNIDQIKLCR
;
A
#
# COMPACT_ATOMS: atom_id res chain seq x y z
N MET A 1 -23.03 18.60 -22.80
CA MET A 1 -22.46 18.33 -21.46
C MET A 1 -20.97 18.07 -21.66
N ILE A 2 -20.09 18.83 -21.00
CA ILE A 2 -18.64 18.90 -21.30
C ILE A 2 -17.86 18.19 -20.18
N TRP A 3 -16.91 17.33 -20.53
CA TRP A 3 -15.96 16.73 -19.58
C TRP A 3 -14.93 17.77 -19.17
N ARG A 4 -14.70 17.91 -17.86
CA ARG A 4 -13.71 18.83 -17.30
C ARG A 4 -12.60 18.06 -16.61
N GLN A 5 -11.38 18.51 -16.79
CA GLN A 5 -10.22 17.99 -16.06
C GLN A 5 -10.28 18.48 -14.62
N THR A 6 -10.05 17.57 -13.69
CA THR A 6 -10.07 17.81 -12.25
C THR A 6 -9.04 16.91 -11.58
N GLN A 7 -8.80 17.11 -10.28
CA GLN A 7 -7.81 16.35 -9.53
C GLN A 7 -8.28 16.13 -8.09
N LEU A 8 -7.88 15.00 -7.52
CA LEU A 8 -8.00 14.76 -6.09
C LEU A 8 -6.97 15.58 -5.31
N PRO A 9 -7.20 15.85 -4.01
CA PRO A 9 -6.19 16.42 -3.14
C PRO A 9 -4.89 15.61 -3.19
N GLU A 10 -3.76 16.30 -3.14
CA GLU A 10 -2.46 15.64 -3.10
C GLU A 10 -2.32 14.83 -1.81
N GLU A 11 -1.75 13.64 -1.94
CA GLU A 11 -1.49 12.76 -0.81
C GLU A 11 0.02 12.55 -0.63
N VAL A 12 0.47 12.55 0.62
CA VAL A 12 1.88 12.34 0.96
C VAL A 12 2.07 10.94 1.54
N SER A 13 3.06 10.21 1.03
CA SER A 13 3.48 8.92 1.56
C SER A 13 4.97 8.98 1.95
N PRO A 14 5.28 9.15 3.25
CA PRO A 14 6.65 9.21 3.75
C PRO A 14 7.46 7.95 3.46
N THR A 15 8.75 8.08 3.16
CA THR A 15 9.63 6.91 2.93
C THR A 15 10.25 6.42 4.23
N ASN A 16 11.08 5.38 4.15
CA ASN A 16 11.92 4.93 5.28
C ASN A 16 12.99 5.97 5.68
N ASP A 17 13.24 7.01 4.87
CA ASP A 17 14.06 8.18 5.21
C ASP A 17 13.18 9.44 5.25
N PRO A 18 13.08 10.17 6.38
CA PRO A 18 12.22 11.35 6.49
C PRO A 18 12.57 12.51 5.54
N ASN A 19 13.79 12.52 4.97
CA ASN A 19 14.21 13.53 4.00
C ASN A 19 13.65 13.28 2.59
N PHE A 20 13.12 12.09 2.32
CA PHE A 20 12.54 11.71 1.05
C PHE A 20 11.09 11.29 1.25
N ASN A 21 10.19 11.81 0.42
CA ASN A 21 8.76 11.61 0.56
C ASN A 21 8.12 11.46 -0.81
N LEU A 22 7.12 10.59 -0.93
CA LEU A 22 6.30 10.53 -2.14
C LEU A 22 5.16 11.54 -2.04
N VAL A 23 4.88 12.20 -3.15
CA VAL A 23 3.67 13.01 -3.36
C VAL A 23 2.89 12.40 -4.52
N LEU A 24 1.63 12.05 -4.26
CA LEU A 24 0.67 11.50 -5.21
C LEU A 24 -0.31 12.58 -5.63
N THR A 25 -0.48 12.74 -6.94
CA THR A 25 -1.56 13.52 -7.54
C THR A 25 -2.37 12.59 -8.43
N VAL A 26 -3.70 12.59 -8.28
CA VAL A 26 -4.60 11.80 -9.14
C VAL A 26 -5.50 12.75 -9.92
N GLY A 27 -5.29 12.83 -11.23
CA GLY A 27 -6.14 13.57 -12.17
C GLY A 27 -7.25 12.67 -12.71
N TYR A 28 -8.38 13.26 -13.06
CA TYR A 28 -9.49 12.58 -13.74
C TYR A 28 -10.36 13.57 -14.52
N GLU A 29 -11.20 13.04 -15.40
CA GLU A 29 -12.26 13.80 -16.07
C GLU A 29 -13.58 13.63 -15.32
N GLU A 30 -14.32 14.72 -15.16
CA GLU A 30 -15.64 14.70 -14.54
C GLU A 30 -16.68 15.49 -15.33
N LYS A 31 -17.94 15.04 -15.28
CA LYS A 31 -19.10 15.77 -15.82
C LYS A 31 -19.94 16.35 -14.69
N ASP A 32 -20.29 17.63 -14.77
CA ASP A 32 -21.26 18.24 -13.85
C ASP A 32 -22.54 17.39 -13.78
N SER A 33 -22.82 16.83 -12.60
CA SER A 33 -24.06 16.10 -12.35
C SER A 33 -25.22 17.09 -12.36
N TRP A 34 -26.19 16.90 -13.24
CA TRP A 34 -27.39 17.74 -13.32
C TRP A 34 -28.39 17.44 -12.18
N ASN A 35 -28.16 16.43 -11.33
CA ASN A 35 -29.10 16.00 -10.32
C ASN A 35 -28.73 16.50 -8.90
N PRO A 36 -29.40 17.54 -8.36
CA PRO A 36 -29.15 18.06 -7.03
C PRO A 36 -29.53 17.10 -5.89
N LEU A 37 -30.16 15.95 -6.18
CA LEU A 37 -30.58 14.97 -5.17
C LEU A 37 -29.68 13.73 -5.10
N ASN A 38 -28.90 13.41 -6.15
CA ASN A 38 -28.13 12.15 -6.22
C ASN A 38 -26.64 12.28 -6.56
N GLY A 39 -26.08 13.50 -6.68
CA GLY A 39 -24.66 13.80 -6.44
C GLY A 39 -23.59 12.87 -7.06
N THR A 40 -23.89 12.14 -8.13
CA THR A 40 -22.95 11.25 -8.80
C THR A 40 -22.46 11.97 -10.03
N THR A 41 -21.30 12.59 -9.89
CA THR A 41 -20.50 13.12 -10.99
C THR A 41 -19.93 11.90 -11.73
N ASP A 42 -20.22 11.73 -13.02
CA ASP A 42 -19.55 10.70 -13.83
C ASP A 42 -18.05 11.02 -13.85
N LYS A 43 -17.20 10.05 -13.53
CA LYS A 43 -15.72 10.20 -13.52
C LYS A 43 -15.07 9.15 -14.41
N ARG A 44 -13.99 9.51 -15.09
CA ARG A 44 -13.21 8.60 -15.97
C ARG A 44 -11.80 9.11 -16.24
N ASN A 45 -11.02 8.36 -17.01
CA ASN A 45 -9.69 8.71 -17.48
C ASN A 45 -8.75 9.07 -16.32
N TYR A 46 -8.72 8.21 -15.30
CA TYR A 46 -7.86 8.46 -14.14
C TYR A 46 -6.39 8.35 -14.53
N GLN A 47 -5.58 9.27 -14.02
CA GLN A 47 -4.13 9.27 -14.21
C GLN A 47 -3.46 9.68 -12.90
N SER A 48 -2.48 8.90 -12.47
CA SER A 48 -1.73 9.19 -11.25
C SER A 48 -0.32 9.64 -11.59
N LYS A 49 0.12 10.68 -10.91
CA LYS A 49 1.49 11.15 -10.93
C LYS A 49 2.10 11.01 -9.54
N ILE A 50 3.22 10.30 -9.45
CA ILE A 50 3.96 10.11 -8.21
C ILE A 50 5.29 10.85 -8.35
N LYS A 51 5.61 11.71 -7.38
CA LYS A 51 6.89 12.42 -7.30
C LYS A 51 7.63 12.00 -6.04
N LEU A 52 8.91 11.66 -6.18
CA LEU A 52 9.81 11.54 -5.04
C LEU A 52 10.42 12.91 -4.77
N ILE A 53 10.04 13.51 -3.64
CA ILE A 53 10.50 14.80 -3.18
C ILE A 53 11.61 14.61 -2.15
N LYS A 54 12.74 15.28 -2.35
CA LYS A 54 13.79 15.46 -1.35
C LYS A 54 13.61 16.82 -0.67
N ASN A 55 13.43 16.81 0.64
CA ASN A 55 13.38 18.05 1.42
C ASN A 55 14.74 18.75 1.39
N ALA A 56 14.73 20.08 1.24
CA ALA A 56 15.96 20.88 1.27
C ALA A 56 15.71 22.29 1.85
N PRO A 57 16.77 22.98 2.31
CA PRO A 57 16.65 24.31 2.91
C PRO A 57 16.02 25.36 1.98
N THR A 58 16.19 25.20 0.67
CA THR A 58 15.68 26.13 -0.36
C THR A 58 14.34 25.70 -0.96
N GLY A 59 13.66 24.71 -0.36
CA GLY A 59 12.42 24.12 -0.88
C GLY A 59 12.59 22.67 -1.33
N GLY A 60 11.47 21.95 -1.43
CA GLY A 60 11.46 20.55 -1.80
C GLY A 60 11.79 20.36 -3.27
N LYS A 61 12.67 19.40 -3.58
CA LYS A 61 13.09 19.09 -4.95
C LYS A 61 12.53 17.75 -5.40
N SER A 62 11.80 17.74 -6.52
CA SER A 62 11.47 16.50 -7.23
C SER A 62 12.75 15.89 -7.80
N ILE A 63 13.06 14.66 -7.38
CA ILE A 63 14.25 13.93 -7.83
C ILE A 63 13.90 12.78 -8.79
N LYS A 64 12.66 12.28 -8.75
CA LYS A 64 12.16 11.25 -9.64
C LYS A 64 10.64 11.36 -9.75
N GLU A 65 10.11 11.05 -10.93
CA GLU A 65 8.66 11.08 -11.18
C GLU A 65 8.24 9.80 -11.91
N TRP A 66 7.01 9.39 -11.67
CA TRP A 66 6.36 8.28 -12.36
C TRP A 66 4.95 8.70 -12.75
N ASP A 67 4.59 8.44 -13.99
CA ASP A 67 3.24 8.63 -14.51
C ASP A 67 2.60 7.24 -14.67
N LEU A 68 1.38 7.09 -14.16
CA LEU A 68 0.62 5.84 -14.16
C LEU A 68 -0.70 6.04 -14.91
N PRO A 69 -1.07 5.12 -15.81
CA PRO A 69 -2.25 5.25 -16.65
C PRO A 69 -3.54 4.81 -15.92
N SER A 70 -3.63 5.05 -14.61
CA SER A 70 -4.83 4.79 -13.80
C SER A 70 -4.72 5.52 -12.45
N TRP A 71 -5.72 5.36 -11.59
CA TRP A 71 -5.73 5.85 -10.22
C TRP A 71 -4.87 5.00 -9.28
N SER A 72 -4.32 5.63 -8.26
CA SER A 72 -3.66 5.01 -7.12
C SER A 72 -4.13 5.72 -5.84
N LEU A 73 -3.88 5.12 -4.69
CA LEU A 73 -4.22 5.69 -3.38
C LEU A 73 -2.94 5.95 -2.59
N GLY A 74 -2.94 6.94 -1.70
CA GLY A 74 -1.76 7.29 -0.92
C GLY A 74 -1.25 6.16 -0.01
N ASP A 75 -2.12 5.25 0.44
CA ASP A 75 -1.77 4.03 1.18
C ASP A 75 -1.44 2.84 0.27
N GLY A 76 -1.57 3.01 -1.05
CA GLY A 76 -1.14 2.08 -2.08
C GLY A 76 0.26 2.39 -2.64
N ILE A 77 0.93 3.45 -2.19
CA ILE A 77 2.26 3.84 -2.69
C ILE A 77 3.31 3.87 -1.59
N PHE A 78 4.47 3.30 -1.88
CA PHE A 78 5.59 3.22 -0.95
C PHE A 78 6.90 3.34 -1.70
N TYR A 79 7.90 3.98 -1.10
CA TYR A 79 9.26 3.99 -1.64
C TYR A 79 10.26 3.66 -0.54
N HIS A 80 11.16 2.73 -0.85
CA HIS A 80 12.23 2.34 0.04
C HIS A 80 13.56 2.87 -0.50
N THR A 81 14.15 3.84 0.19
CA THR A 81 15.38 4.54 -0.22
C THR A 81 16.59 3.63 -0.26
N GLY A 82 16.68 2.64 0.63
CA GLY A 82 17.84 1.73 0.68
C GLY A 82 17.91 0.75 -0.49
N SER A 83 16.75 0.39 -1.07
CA SER A 83 16.65 -0.48 -2.26
C SER A 83 16.25 0.29 -3.51
N SER A 84 16.17 1.63 -3.43
CA SER A 84 15.72 2.55 -4.48
C SER A 84 14.46 2.07 -5.24
N THR A 85 13.51 1.44 -4.54
CA THR A 85 12.37 0.77 -5.17
C THR A 85 11.06 1.46 -4.82
N LEU A 86 10.29 1.81 -5.85
CA LEU A 86 8.89 2.24 -5.71
C LEU A 86 7.97 1.01 -5.79
N PHE A 87 7.02 0.94 -4.88
CA PHE A 87 5.93 -0.03 -4.83
C PHE A 87 4.63 0.76 -5.05
N VAL A 88 3.83 0.34 -6.03
CA VAL A 88 2.59 1.02 -6.39
C VAL A 88 1.48 0.01 -6.56
N LEU A 89 0.40 0.17 -5.82
CA LEU A 89 -0.88 -0.46 -6.07
C LEU A 89 -1.77 0.55 -6.82
N TYR A 90 -2.19 0.22 -8.03
CA TYR A 90 -3.03 1.10 -8.86
C TYR A 90 -4.11 0.30 -9.60
N GLY A 91 -5.18 0.98 -10.01
CA GLY A 91 -6.32 0.38 -10.68
C GLY A 91 -5.97 -0.26 -12.02
N LYS A 92 -6.66 -1.34 -12.38
CA LYS A 92 -6.60 -1.92 -13.75
C LYS A 92 -7.59 -1.25 -14.71
N ASP A 93 -8.51 -0.46 -14.19
CA ASP A 93 -9.58 0.24 -14.90
C ASP A 93 -9.80 1.65 -14.31
N ASP A 94 -10.84 2.33 -14.79
CA ASP A 94 -11.26 3.65 -14.31
C ASP A 94 -12.22 3.58 -13.09
N GLU A 95 -12.39 2.41 -12.47
CA GLU A 95 -13.25 2.26 -11.30
C GLU A 95 -12.46 2.62 -10.03
N TYR A 96 -12.45 3.92 -9.71
CA TYR A 96 -11.69 4.46 -8.58
C TYR A 96 -12.04 3.77 -7.25
N GLY A 97 -11.01 3.29 -6.54
CA GLY A 97 -11.15 2.70 -5.22
C GLY A 97 -11.65 1.26 -5.20
N THR A 98 -11.75 0.59 -6.34
CA THR A 98 -12.14 -0.84 -6.39
C THR A 98 -10.99 -1.77 -6.04
N LEU A 99 -11.32 -3.04 -5.80
CA LEU A 99 -10.33 -4.09 -5.54
C LEU A 99 -9.63 -4.59 -6.81
N ASN A 100 -10.01 -4.08 -7.99
CA ASN A 100 -9.41 -4.48 -9.27
C ASN A 100 -8.09 -3.75 -9.50
N GLN A 101 -7.07 -4.14 -8.75
CA GLN A 101 -5.77 -3.47 -8.70
C GLN A 101 -4.64 -4.37 -9.17
N THR A 102 -3.52 -3.75 -9.54
CA THR A 102 -2.24 -4.42 -9.77
C THR A 102 -1.15 -3.75 -8.94
N LEU A 103 -0.26 -4.57 -8.38
CA LEU A 103 1.00 -4.10 -7.85
C LEU A 103 1.98 -3.93 -9.01
N SER A 104 2.70 -2.81 -9.05
CA SER A 104 3.94 -2.67 -9.81
C SER A 104 5.10 -2.21 -8.93
N LEU A 105 6.25 -2.81 -9.21
CA LEU A 105 7.54 -2.55 -8.59
C LEU A 105 8.42 -1.85 -9.62
N TYR A 106 8.96 -0.69 -9.26
CA TYR A 106 9.93 0.05 -10.06
C TYR A 106 11.25 0.14 -9.31
N PRO A 107 12.06 -0.93 -9.31
CA PRO A 107 13.42 -0.86 -8.78
C PRO A 107 14.28 0.03 -9.67
N GLU A 108 15.33 0.62 -9.11
CA GLU A 108 16.31 1.41 -9.88
C GLU A 108 17.04 0.55 -10.92
N THR A 109 17.28 -0.72 -10.60
CA THR A 109 17.95 -1.70 -11.46
C THR A 109 17.09 -2.95 -11.65
N GLY A 110 17.21 -3.63 -12.79
CA GLY A 110 16.53 -4.93 -13.01
C GLY A 110 15.13 -4.86 -13.64
N GLY A 111 14.69 -3.66 -14.05
CA GLY A 111 13.45 -3.44 -14.78
C GLY A 111 12.19 -3.58 -13.93
N ALA A 112 11.12 -2.89 -14.34
CA ALA A 112 9.84 -2.93 -13.64
C ALA A 112 9.25 -4.36 -13.64
N PHE A 113 8.42 -4.63 -12.64
CA PHE A 113 7.72 -5.89 -12.46
C PHE A 113 6.30 -5.64 -11.98
N SER A 114 5.32 -6.36 -12.49
CA SER A 114 3.92 -6.23 -12.09
C SER A 114 3.35 -7.57 -11.64
N TYR A 115 2.48 -7.54 -10.64
CA TYR A 115 1.79 -8.70 -10.09
C TYR A 115 0.33 -8.34 -9.71
N PRO A 116 -0.65 -9.25 -9.89
CA PRO A 116 -0.55 -10.49 -10.67
C PRO A 116 -0.27 -10.19 -12.15
N ALA A 117 0.31 -11.15 -12.88
CA ALA A 117 0.56 -10.97 -14.31
C ALA A 117 -0.77 -11.03 -15.08
N THR A 118 -1.08 -10.02 -15.90
CA THR A 118 -2.27 -10.05 -16.77
C THR A 118 -2.22 -11.30 -17.68
N PRO A 119 -3.30 -12.09 -17.82
CA PRO A 119 -4.71 -11.80 -17.48
C PRO A 119 -5.20 -12.31 -16.12
N GLU A 120 -4.32 -12.66 -15.19
CA GLU A 120 -4.71 -13.28 -13.93
C GLU A 120 -5.61 -12.36 -13.08
N LYS A 121 -6.82 -12.84 -12.80
CA LYS A 121 -7.82 -12.18 -11.97
C LYS A 121 -7.58 -12.52 -10.49
N ARG A 122 -6.44 -12.14 -9.94
CA ARG A 122 -6.22 -12.13 -8.48
C ARG A 122 -6.54 -10.76 -7.92
N ILE A 123 -7.20 -10.74 -6.77
CA ILE A 123 -7.51 -9.55 -5.99
C ILE A 123 -6.44 -9.36 -4.93
N ILE A 124 -5.97 -8.13 -4.72
CA ILE A 124 -5.01 -7.77 -3.67
C ILE A 124 -5.78 -7.05 -2.56
N PHE A 125 -5.85 -7.67 -1.38
CA PHE A 125 -6.53 -7.09 -0.20
C PHE A 125 -5.62 -6.19 0.62
N GLN A 126 -4.35 -6.59 0.75
CA GLN A 126 -3.36 -5.86 1.54
C GLN A 126 -2.01 -5.95 0.84
N MET A 127 -1.27 -4.86 0.90
CA MET A 127 0.12 -4.77 0.47
C MET A 127 0.96 -4.21 1.61
N ALA A 128 2.11 -4.81 1.86
CA ALA A 128 3.04 -4.36 2.87
C ALA A 128 4.48 -4.59 2.41
N PRO A 129 5.19 -3.57 1.92
CA PRO A 129 6.62 -3.63 1.71
C PRO A 129 7.34 -3.86 3.04
N SER A 130 8.34 -4.73 3.07
CA SER A 130 9.16 -4.99 4.25
C SER A 130 9.99 -3.74 4.63
N PRO A 131 10.17 -3.45 5.94
CA PRO A 131 11.02 -2.35 6.41
C PRO A 131 12.48 -2.36 5.95
N ASN A 132 12.99 -3.52 5.51
CA ASN A 132 14.35 -3.64 4.95
C ASN A 132 14.37 -3.56 3.42
N GLY A 133 13.21 -3.43 2.77
CA GLY A 133 13.08 -3.22 1.32
C GLY A 133 13.35 -4.43 0.44
N ASN A 134 13.52 -5.62 1.00
CA ASN A 134 13.90 -6.83 0.24
C ASN A 134 12.71 -7.69 -0.20
N LEU A 135 11.56 -7.49 0.46
CA LEU A 135 10.31 -8.22 0.23
C LEU A 135 9.13 -7.27 0.15
N VAL A 136 8.06 -7.69 -0.54
CA VAL A 136 6.72 -7.17 -0.37
C VAL A 136 5.76 -8.32 -0.08
N ALA A 137 4.93 -8.14 0.96
CA ALA A 137 3.88 -9.08 1.32
C ALA A 137 2.55 -8.63 0.71
N LEU A 138 1.82 -9.59 0.15
CA LEU A 138 0.48 -9.39 -0.39
C LEU A 138 -0.47 -10.42 0.21
N ILE A 139 -1.66 -9.98 0.63
CA ILE A 139 -2.80 -10.88 0.82
C ILE A 139 -3.61 -10.85 -0.46
N THR A 140 -3.76 -12.01 -1.11
CA THR A 140 -4.54 -12.13 -2.35
C THR A 140 -5.65 -13.16 -2.21
N ALA A 141 -6.64 -13.07 -3.09
CA ALA A 141 -7.67 -14.11 -3.26
C ALA A 141 -8.13 -14.18 -4.71
N ASN A 142 -8.80 -15.27 -5.06
CA ASN A 142 -9.49 -15.43 -6.33
C ASN A 142 -10.95 -14.98 -6.21
N PRO A 143 -11.46 -14.13 -7.12
CA PRO A 143 -12.86 -13.77 -7.16
C PRO A 143 -13.70 -14.96 -7.65
N THR A 144 -14.84 -15.19 -7.02
CA THR A 144 -15.83 -16.19 -7.47
C THR A 144 -16.84 -15.57 -8.43
N ALA A 145 -17.68 -16.39 -9.07
CA ALA A 145 -18.72 -15.90 -9.99
C ALA A 145 -19.82 -15.09 -9.26
N GLU A 146 -19.99 -15.34 -7.96
CA GLU A 146 -20.98 -14.73 -7.08
C GLU A 146 -20.51 -13.40 -6.48
N GLY A 147 -19.30 -12.94 -6.81
CA GLY A 147 -18.71 -11.73 -6.24
C GLY A 147 -18.10 -11.95 -4.84
N GLU A 148 -17.92 -13.20 -4.43
CA GLU A 148 -17.19 -13.57 -3.23
C GLU A 148 -15.70 -13.80 -3.53
N PHE A 149 -14.95 -14.19 -2.51
CA PHE A 149 -13.52 -14.45 -2.62
C PHE A 149 -13.18 -15.82 -2.03
N SER A 150 -12.38 -16.59 -2.74
CA SER A 150 -11.88 -17.90 -2.32
C SER A 150 -10.36 -17.95 -2.44
N GLU A 151 -9.76 -19.01 -1.90
CA GLU A 151 -8.32 -19.32 -2.09
C GLU A 151 -7.41 -18.16 -1.66
N PHE A 152 -7.61 -17.67 -0.44
CA PHE A 152 -6.75 -16.64 0.12
C PHE A 152 -5.31 -17.14 0.25
N GLU A 153 -4.34 -16.30 -0.13
CA GLU A 153 -2.92 -16.61 -0.09
C GLU A 153 -2.12 -15.43 0.44
N LEU A 154 -1.10 -15.73 1.25
CA LEU A 154 -0.01 -14.80 1.53
C LEU A 154 1.04 -15.01 0.45
N ASN A 155 1.31 -13.97 -0.32
CA ASN A 155 2.39 -13.95 -1.29
C ASN A 155 3.51 -13.05 -0.79
N LEU A 156 4.72 -13.59 -0.75
CA LEU A 156 5.95 -12.85 -0.47
C LEU A 156 6.75 -12.76 -1.76
N ILE A 157 6.89 -11.55 -2.28
CA ILE A 157 7.63 -11.28 -3.51
C ILE A 157 9.00 -10.72 -3.14
N GLN A 158 10.04 -11.39 -3.63
CA GLN A 158 11.42 -10.99 -3.45
C GLN A 158 11.83 -9.99 -4.53
N ILE A 159 12.36 -8.83 -4.11
CA ILE A 159 12.56 -7.70 -5.03
C ILE A 159 13.72 -7.95 -6.00
N SER A 160 14.77 -8.65 -5.54
CA SER A 160 16.00 -8.87 -6.31
C SER A 160 15.81 -9.80 -7.51
N ASP A 161 15.09 -10.91 -7.34
CA ASP A 161 14.93 -11.96 -8.34
C ASP A 161 13.47 -12.18 -8.76
N LYS A 162 12.54 -11.40 -8.20
CA LYS A 162 11.10 -11.42 -8.49
C LYS A 162 10.47 -12.77 -8.14
N LYS A 163 11.13 -13.57 -7.29
CA LYS A 163 10.61 -14.86 -6.84
C LYS A 163 9.42 -14.65 -5.92
N ILE A 164 8.38 -15.45 -6.11
CA ILE A 164 7.16 -15.41 -5.31
C ILE A 164 7.12 -16.67 -4.45
N GLN A 165 6.91 -16.51 -3.14
CA GLN A 165 6.57 -17.57 -2.22
C GLN A 165 5.10 -17.40 -1.82
N SER A 166 4.29 -18.40 -2.11
CA SER A 166 2.85 -18.37 -1.84
C SER A 166 2.52 -19.36 -0.73
N PHE A 167 1.73 -18.90 0.23
CA PHE A 167 1.27 -19.69 1.37
C PHE A 167 -0.26 -19.64 1.43
N PRO A 168 -0.96 -20.77 1.34
CA PRO A 168 -2.41 -20.79 1.44
C PRO A 168 -2.89 -20.39 2.84
N ILE A 169 -3.92 -19.55 2.89
CA ILE A 169 -4.55 -19.04 4.11
C ILE A 169 -6.03 -19.43 4.12
N ASN A 170 -6.31 -20.72 4.27
CA ASN A 170 -7.65 -21.30 4.14
C ASN A 170 -8.69 -20.76 5.14
N PHE A 171 -8.26 -20.09 6.20
CA PHE A 171 -9.14 -19.52 7.22
C PHE A 171 -9.48 -18.05 6.98
N TRP A 172 -8.86 -17.38 5.99
CA TRP A 172 -9.04 -15.94 5.82
C TRP A 172 -10.42 -15.64 5.22
N THR A 173 -11.16 -14.79 5.92
CA THR A 173 -12.46 -14.27 5.47
C THR A 173 -12.35 -12.76 5.63
N ALA A 174 -12.31 -11.99 4.53
CA ALA A 174 -11.96 -10.56 4.53
C ALA A 174 -12.84 -9.69 5.47
N LEU A 175 -12.49 -9.68 6.75
CA LEU A 175 -13.22 -9.11 7.89
C LEU A 175 -12.26 -8.23 8.71
N PRO A 176 -12.75 -7.25 9.50
CA PRO A 176 -11.91 -6.19 10.06
C PRO A 176 -10.83 -6.67 11.04
N LEU A 177 -10.87 -7.94 11.45
CA LEU A 177 -9.92 -8.52 12.40
C LEU A 177 -8.66 -9.10 11.73
N TYR A 178 -8.64 -9.23 10.41
CA TYR A 178 -7.50 -9.78 9.70
C TYR A 178 -6.50 -8.69 9.30
N GLY A 179 -5.21 -9.00 9.35
CA GLY A 179 -4.18 -8.04 8.94
C GLY A 179 -2.78 -8.62 8.92
N ILE A 180 -1.90 -8.02 8.13
CA ILE A 180 -0.47 -8.31 8.14
C ILE A 180 0.32 -7.16 8.75
N ARG A 181 1.41 -7.49 9.46
CA ARG A 181 2.38 -6.50 9.92
C ARG A 181 3.81 -7.04 9.94
N TRP A 182 4.73 -6.27 9.36
CA TRP A 182 6.15 -6.52 9.50
C TRP A 182 6.70 -6.15 10.89
N ALA A 183 7.65 -6.95 11.37
CA ALA A 183 8.57 -6.51 12.41
C ALA A 183 9.45 -5.36 11.90
N GLU A 184 9.94 -4.52 12.81
CA GLU A 184 10.75 -3.32 12.47
C GLU A 184 12.03 -3.65 11.70
N ASP A 185 12.59 -4.84 11.86
CA ASP A 185 13.78 -5.32 11.13
C ASP A 185 13.46 -5.92 9.75
N GLY A 186 12.18 -6.09 9.43
CA GLY A 186 11.69 -6.74 8.22
C GLY A 186 12.05 -8.24 8.11
N LYS A 187 12.44 -8.90 9.21
CA LYS A 187 12.77 -10.34 9.22
C LYS A 187 11.57 -11.23 9.54
N LYS A 188 10.57 -10.68 10.21
CA LYS A 188 9.34 -11.39 10.57
C LYS A 188 8.13 -10.67 10.02
N LEU A 189 7.17 -11.43 9.50
CA LEU A 189 5.85 -10.94 9.13
C LEU A 189 4.81 -11.64 9.98
N TYR A 190 4.01 -10.86 10.69
CA TYR A 190 2.91 -11.35 11.50
C TYR A 190 1.63 -11.31 10.68
N LEU A 191 0.82 -12.36 10.78
CA LEU A 191 -0.49 -12.51 10.17
C LEU A 191 -1.52 -12.67 11.29
N ARG A 192 -2.43 -11.71 11.42
CA ARG A 192 -3.52 -11.72 12.40
C ARG A 192 -4.74 -12.42 11.84
N THR A 193 -5.29 -13.32 12.64
CA THR A 193 -6.62 -13.91 12.45
C THR A 193 -7.49 -13.57 13.68
N PRO A 194 -8.80 -13.87 13.66
CA PRO A 194 -9.66 -13.69 14.83
C PRO A 194 -9.26 -14.54 16.05
N ASP A 195 -8.69 -15.72 15.82
CA ASP A 195 -8.45 -16.76 16.81
C ASP A 195 -6.96 -16.95 17.17
N ARG A 196 -6.04 -16.61 16.28
CA ARG A 196 -4.60 -16.86 16.45
C ARG A 196 -3.74 -15.87 15.68
N ILE A 197 -2.45 -15.88 15.96
CA ILE A 197 -1.46 -15.09 15.22
C ILE A 197 -0.43 -16.04 14.63
N LEU A 198 -0.23 -15.91 13.32
CA LEU A 198 0.84 -16.61 12.64
C LEU A 198 2.03 -15.67 12.40
N VAL A 199 3.20 -16.25 12.24
CA VAL A 199 4.43 -15.55 11.91
C VAL A 199 5.16 -16.30 10.80
N TRP A 200 5.56 -15.54 9.79
CA TRP A 200 6.53 -15.97 8.80
C TRP A 200 7.92 -15.45 9.20
N ALA A 201 8.93 -16.33 9.10
CA ALA A 201 10.32 -16.02 9.45
C ALA A 201 11.32 -16.62 8.44
N GLY A 202 10.91 -16.84 7.18
CA GLY A 202 11.81 -17.25 6.11
C GLY A 202 11.23 -18.30 5.16
N ALA A 203 10.87 -19.47 5.69
CA ALA A 203 10.48 -20.62 4.87
C ALA A 203 9.03 -21.08 5.08
N GLU A 204 8.49 -20.88 6.27
CA GLU A 204 7.17 -21.37 6.66
C GLU A 204 6.41 -20.35 7.51
N ILE A 205 5.11 -20.59 7.64
CA ILE A 205 4.21 -19.86 8.52
C ILE A 205 3.89 -20.76 9.71
N GLN A 206 4.09 -20.25 10.92
CA GLN A 206 3.83 -20.97 12.17
C GLN A 206 3.09 -20.09 13.17
N GLU A 207 2.40 -20.70 14.12
CA GLU A 207 1.73 -19.96 15.19
C GLU A 207 2.74 -19.34 16.15
N THR A 208 2.45 -18.13 16.65
CA THR A 208 3.29 -17.43 17.64
C THR A 208 2.51 -16.98 18.86
N LYS A 209 3.17 -17.06 20.02
CA LYS A 209 2.68 -16.50 21.29
C LYS A 209 3.20 -15.09 21.57
N SER A 210 4.03 -14.53 20.70
CA SER A 210 4.58 -13.17 20.83
C SER A 210 4.41 -12.44 19.52
N PHE A 211 3.67 -11.33 19.57
CA PHE A 211 3.23 -10.57 18.40
C PHE A 211 2.99 -9.10 18.73
N PRO A 212 2.99 -8.19 17.75
CA PRO A 212 2.73 -6.77 17.99
C PRO A 212 1.31 -6.51 18.50
N ASP A 213 1.15 -5.51 19.38
CA ASP A 213 -0.15 -5.06 19.91
C ASP A 213 -1.01 -4.29 18.90
N CYS A 214 -0.61 -4.32 17.62
CA CYS A 214 -1.09 -3.44 16.57
C CYS A 214 -0.72 -4.01 15.19
N PHE A 215 -1.67 -4.06 14.27
CA PHE A 215 -1.46 -4.56 12.89
C PHE A 215 -1.66 -3.49 11.80
N THR A 216 -2.05 -2.28 12.20
CA THR A 216 -2.16 -1.12 11.31
C THR A 216 -1.22 -0.04 11.85
N VAL A 217 -0.28 0.49 11.09
CA VAL A 217 0.14 0.17 9.73
C VAL A 217 0.82 -1.20 9.58
N SER A 218 0.81 -1.74 8.37
CA SER A 218 1.42 -3.03 8.04
C SER A 218 2.96 -2.98 7.88
N THR A 219 3.53 -1.78 7.74
CA THR A 219 4.97 -1.51 7.66
C THR A 219 5.31 -0.18 8.35
N ASN A 220 6.58 0.17 8.53
CA ASN A 220 7.02 1.32 9.34
C ASN A 220 7.28 2.62 8.55
N PHE A 221 6.82 2.66 7.30
CA PHE A 221 6.84 3.81 6.40
C PHE A 221 5.56 3.83 5.54
N GLY A 222 5.35 4.90 4.78
CA GLY A 222 4.13 5.16 4.02
C GLY A 222 3.18 6.16 4.70
N LYS A 223 2.07 6.50 4.05
CA LYS A 223 1.08 7.54 4.43
C LYS A 223 0.75 7.59 5.93
N TRP A 224 0.62 6.42 6.54
CA TRP A 224 0.15 6.25 7.92
C TRP A 224 1.29 6.01 8.94
N ALA A 225 2.55 6.15 8.56
CA ALA A 225 3.69 5.99 9.48
C ALA A 225 3.90 7.19 10.42
N TYR A 226 3.27 8.33 10.12
CA TYR A 226 3.34 9.57 10.87
C TYR A 226 1.94 10.05 11.22
N GLU A 227 1.79 10.81 12.32
CA GLU A 227 0.49 11.37 12.75
C GLU A 227 -0.13 12.30 11.71
N SER A 228 0.72 12.93 10.89
CA SER A 228 0.35 13.74 9.73
C SER A 228 1.51 13.78 8.73
N ALA A 229 1.19 13.96 7.46
CA ALA A 229 2.15 14.27 6.41
C ALA A 229 1.45 15.18 5.38
N SER A 230 2.03 16.32 5.08
CA SER A 230 1.44 17.29 4.14
C SER A 230 2.51 18.05 3.37
N LEU A 231 2.13 18.61 2.22
CA LEU A 231 2.97 19.54 1.49
C LEU A 231 2.97 20.89 2.20
N GLY A 232 4.15 21.38 2.56
CA GLY A 232 4.37 22.70 3.14
C GLY A 232 4.75 23.74 2.10
N GLU A 233 4.93 24.97 2.57
CA GLU A 233 5.41 26.07 1.72
C GLU A 233 6.78 25.76 1.09
N GLY A 234 6.96 26.19 -0.16
CA GLY A 234 8.18 25.89 -0.92
C GLY A 234 8.33 24.43 -1.37
N GLY A 235 7.25 23.63 -1.30
CA GLY A 235 7.23 22.25 -1.81
C GLY A 235 7.94 21.22 -0.93
N ASN A 236 8.42 21.62 0.25
CA ASN A 236 8.92 20.68 1.25
C ASN A 236 7.76 19.89 1.86
N VAL A 237 7.99 18.62 2.17
CA VAL A 237 7.02 17.81 2.91
C VAL A 237 7.23 18.04 4.41
N VAL A 238 6.15 18.35 5.12
CA VAL A 238 6.13 18.49 6.58
C VAL A 238 5.57 17.20 7.18
N LEU A 239 6.39 16.55 7.99
CA LEU A 239 6.01 15.33 8.71
C LEU A 239 5.69 15.66 10.16
N GLY A 240 4.58 15.11 10.66
CA GLY A 240 4.24 15.12 12.08
C GLY A 240 5.13 14.18 12.90
N LYS A 241 4.65 13.80 14.09
CA LYS A 241 5.37 12.83 14.92
C LYS A 241 5.30 11.43 14.28
N LYS A 242 6.42 10.72 14.27
CA LYS A 242 6.46 9.31 13.85
C LYS A 242 5.68 8.45 14.84
N LEU A 243 4.82 7.57 14.34
CA LEU A 243 4.08 6.65 15.20
C LEU A 243 5.04 5.67 15.88
N PRO A 244 4.82 5.34 17.17
CA PRO A 244 5.69 4.43 17.89
C PRO A 244 5.60 3.02 17.32
N ALA A 245 6.70 2.28 17.40
CA ALA A 245 6.70 0.86 17.12
C ALA A 245 5.76 0.14 18.11
N PRO A 246 5.01 -0.88 17.67
CA PRO A 246 4.10 -1.59 18.53
C PRO A 246 4.85 -2.46 19.53
N ARG A 247 4.22 -2.64 20.68
CA ARG A 247 4.79 -3.43 21.76
C ARG A 247 4.49 -4.90 21.50
N GLN A 248 5.42 -5.77 21.89
CA GLN A 248 5.17 -7.20 21.86
C GLN A 248 4.25 -7.58 23.01
N ILE A 249 3.21 -8.35 22.69
CA ILE A 249 2.23 -8.90 23.61
C ILE A 249 2.08 -10.39 23.35
N SER A 250 1.38 -11.08 24.24
CA SER A 250 1.15 -12.52 24.17
C SER A 250 -0.31 -12.95 24.33
N ASN A 251 -1.22 -11.99 24.53
CA ASN A 251 -2.67 -12.22 24.58
C ASN A 251 -3.35 -11.45 23.45
N ILE A 252 -4.13 -12.13 22.62
CA ILE A 252 -4.81 -11.58 21.45
C ILE A 252 -5.81 -10.47 21.82
N ASP A 253 -6.40 -10.54 23.02
CA ASP A 253 -7.34 -9.54 23.54
C ASP A 253 -6.67 -8.18 23.82
N GLN A 254 -5.34 -8.15 23.87
CA GLN A 254 -4.58 -6.92 24.07
C GLN A 254 -4.26 -6.20 22.74
N ILE A 255 -4.64 -6.77 21.59
CA ILE A 255 -4.46 -6.12 20.29
C ILE A 255 -5.38 -4.89 20.21
N LYS A 256 -4.79 -3.77 19.82
CA LYS A 256 -5.47 -2.49 19.69
C LYS A 256 -5.86 -2.23 18.24
N LEU A 257 -6.95 -1.48 18.06
CA LEU A 257 -7.20 -0.78 16.81
C LEU A 257 -6.24 0.40 16.75
N CYS A 258 -5.38 0.37 15.75
CA CYS A 258 -4.41 1.41 15.49
C CYS A 258 -4.86 2.27 14.32
N ARG A 259 -4.26 3.45 14.25
CA ARG A 259 -4.64 4.53 13.34
C ARG A 259 -4.33 4.22 11.88
#